data_AF-A0A1X3GU54-F1
#
_entry.id   AF-A0A1X3GU54-F1
#
_cell.length_a   1.000
_cell.length_b   1.000
_cell.length_c   1.000
_cell.angle_alpha   90.00
_cell.angle_beta   90.00
_cell.angle_gamma   90.00
#
_symmetry.space_group_name_H-M   'P 1'
#
loop_
_entity.id
_entity.type
_entity.pdbx_description
1 polymer ?
#
loop_
_entity_poly.entity_id
_entity_poly.type
_entity_poly.pdbx_seq_one_letter_code
_entity_poly.pdbx_strand_id
1 'polypeptide(L)'
;MLLEAGEHLEKIGHVYGQLQEKFWEVGPACAEAFDKLPKELRKEFISRLPFSRSNYSKWIAIGKAVDDLDERMREIIPPKLSVAYEFVLLEKPERTRLLEERPIKAPPLRRADIIRWKRKNRGEPVANEASPSGKKRKASAQADPAVPGRFYSALKPKRSLTSSETEALDKQLQEIARTFDMEVAFPPIVPAKDTTAKVVAHMRRQVNKLIRGTLKVRAEQNPGRKKSILALASELRIWPEDDEERMRDSLDEVGLAHEFDRIRSEAHELYPMEGPGYPAWLDAVDRISPPREMLEEEAEELRRQLARRPGALSGLNPDDIRTRTADFR
;
A
#
# COMPACT_ATOMS: atom_id res chain seq x y z
N MET A 1 -21.66 34.95 -15.87
CA MET A 1 -21.80 33.57 -15.34
C MET A 1 -21.76 32.48 -16.43
N LEU A 2 -22.78 32.32 -17.31
CA LEU A 2 -22.72 31.23 -18.33
C LEU A 2 -21.65 31.44 -19.41
N LEU A 3 -21.39 32.69 -19.83
CA LEU A 3 -20.33 33.02 -20.79
C LEU A 3 -18.92 32.76 -20.20
N GLU A 4 -18.69 33.19 -18.96
CA GLU A 4 -17.42 32.97 -18.24
C GLU A 4 -17.13 31.47 -18.03
N ALA A 5 -18.18 30.67 -17.75
CA ALA A 5 -18.03 29.22 -17.64
C ALA A 5 -17.58 28.59 -18.98
N GLY A 6 -18.07 29.09 -20.12
CA GLY A 6 -17.64 28.67 -21.46
C GLY A 6 -16.17 28.94 -21.72
N GLU A 7 -15.70 30.17 -21.45
CA GLU A 7 -14.29 30.56 -21.63
C GLU A 7 -13.34 29.72 -20.77
N HIS A 8 -13.74 29.42 -19.53
CA HIS A 8 -12.96 28.54 -18.66
C HIS A 8 -12.89 27.10 -19.17
N LEU A 9 -13.99 26.56 -19.69
CA LEU A 9 -14.01 25.21 -20.27
C LEU A 9 -13.13 25.11 -21.51
N GLU A 10 -13.16 26.09 -22.40
CA GLU A 10 -12.29 26.14 -23.58
C GLU A 10 -10.81 26.20 -23.18
N LYS A 11 -10.47 27.07 -22.23
CA LYS A 11 -9.09 27.18 -21.72
C LYS A 11 -8.61 25.87 -21.09
N ILE A 12 -9.44 25.21 -20.28
CA ILE A 12 -9.12 23.92 -19.69
C ILE A 12 -8.93 22.86 -20.78
N GLY A 13 -9.83 22.82 -21.77
CA GLY A 13 -9.72 21.92 -22.91
C GLY A 13 -8.42 22.10 -23.68
N HIS A 14 -8.02 23.34 -23.95
CA HIS A 14 -6.77 23.66 -24.64
C HIS A 14 -5.53 23.20 -23.85
N VAL A 15 -5.44 23.54 -22.57
CA VAL A 15 -4.32 23.13 -21.70
C VAL A 15 -4.26 21.60 -21.56
N TYR A 16 -5.42 20.95 -21.46
CA TYR A 16 -5.49 19.49 -21.38
C TYR A 16 -5.03 18.83 -22.68
N GLY A 17 -5.40 19.37 -23.84
CA GLY A 17 -4.92 18.92 -25.15
C GLY A 17 -3.39 19.01 -25.26
N GLN A 18 -2.81 20.14 -24.85
CA GLN A 18 -1.35 20.31 -24.81
C GLN A 18 -0.66 19.32 -23.88
N LEU A 19 -1.25 19.06 -22.70
CA LEU A 19 -0.73 18.05 -21.77
C LEU A 19 -0.71 16.66 -22.40
N GLN A 20 -1.77 16.29 -23.13
CA GLN A 20 -1.88 14.99 -23.79
C GLN A 20 -0.87 14.85 -24.93
N GLU A 21 -0.70 15.88 -25.76
CA GLU A 21 0.33 15.91 -26.80
C GLU A 21 1.74 15.76 -26.21
N LYS A 22 2.08 16.60 -25.22
CA LYS A 22 3.39 16.58 -24.55
C LYS A 22 3.65 15.26 -23.83
N PHE A 23 2.61 14.60 -23.30
CA PHE A 23 2.73 13.29 -22.69
C PHE A 23 3.29 12.24 -23.67
N TRP A 24 2.84 12.27 -24.93
CA TRP A 24 3.29 11.33 -25.96
C TRP A 24 4.68 11.65 -26.52
N GLU A 25 5.18 12.88 -26.37
CA GLU A 25 6.54 13.27 -26.77
C GLU A 25 7.63 12.74 -25.83
N VAL A 26 7.33 12.57 -24.54
CA VAL A 26 8.34 12.17 -23.52
C VAL A 26 8.87 10.75 -23.79
N GLY A 27 8.00 9.84 -24.22
CA GLY A 27 8.35 8.45 -24.49
C GLY A 27 9.42 8.31 -25.58
N PRO A 28 9.18 8.82 -26.80
CA PRO A 28 10.13 8.80 -27.91
C PRO A 28 11.47 9.43 -27.56
N ALA A 29 11.47 10.59 -26.89
CA ALA A 29 12.71 11.23 -26.43
C ALA A 29 13.50 10.32 -25.46
N CYS A 30 12.82 9.63 -24.55
CA CYS A 30 13.46 8.67 -23.65
C CYS A 30 14.01 7.44 -24.39
N ALA A 31 13.27 6.92 -25.38
CA ALA A 31 13.67 5.78 -26.20
C ALA A 31 14.89 6.12 -27.07
N GLU A 32 14.87 7.29 -27.73
CA GLU A 32 15.97 7.81 -28.53
C GLU A 32 17.23 7.99 -27.67
N ALA A 33 17.10 8.61 -26.49
CA ALA A 33 18.22 8.75 -25.56
C ALA A 33 18.77 7.39 -25.11
N PHE A 34 17.89 6.40 -24.89
CA PHE A 34 18.32 5.05 -24.51
C PHE A 34 19.12 4.37 -25.63
N ASP A 35 18.72 4.53 -26.89
CA ASP A 35 19.39 3.90 -28.02
C ASP A 35 20.71 4.62 -28.39
N LYS A 36 20.77 5.95 -28.27
CA LYS A 36 21.96 6.76 -28.60
C LYS A 36 23.04 6.79 -27.51
N LEU A 37 22.67 6.72 -26.23
CA LEU A 37 23.65 6.85 -25.14
C LEU A 37 24.40 5.52 -24.87
N PRO A 38 25.73 5.56 -24.73
CA PRO A 38 26.53 4.45 -24.21
C PRO A 38 26.07 4.00 -22.81
N LYS A 39 26.24 2.72 -22.49
CA LYS A 39 25.77 2.11 -21.23
C LYS A 39 26.34 2.81 -19.99
N GLU A 40 27.57 3.30 -20.10
CA GLU A 40 28.33 3.99 -19.06
C GLU A 40 27.67 5.33 -18.68
N LEU A 41 27.21 6.08 -19.70
CA LEU A 41 26.58 7.39 -19.52
C LEU A 41 25.10 7.30 -19.10
N ARG A 42 24.43 6.17 -19.39
CA ARG A 42 23.00 5.99 -19.04
C ARG A 42 22.73 6.14 -17.55
N LYS A 43 23.62 5.64 -16.68
CA LYS A 43 23.39 5.71 -15.22
C LYS A 43 23.35 7.16 -14.74
N GLU A 44 24.32 7.96 -15.19
CA GLU A 44 24.39 9.38 -14.86
C GLU A 44 23.22 10.15 -15.47
N PHE A 45 22.94 9.94 -16.76
CA PHE A 45 21.78 10.53 -17.43
C PHE A 45 20.47 10.28 -16.66
N ILE A 46 20.18 9.02 -16.30
CA ILE A 46 18.97 8.65 -15.56
C ILE A 46 18.90 9.35 -14.19
N SER A 47 20.04 9.52 -13.50
CA SER A 47 20.07 10.21 -12.20
C SER A 47 19.74 11.71 -12.26
N ARG A 48 19.85 12.33 -13.45
CA ARG A 48 19.53 13.75 -13.68
C ARG A 48 18.09 13.99 -14.15
N LEU A 49 17.33 12.93 -14.46
CA LEU A 49 15.94 13.04 -14.91
C LEU A 49 15.02 13.44 -13.75
N PRO A 50 13.91 14.17 -14.03
CA PRO A 50 12.93 14.56 -13.00
C PRO A 50 12.01 13.41 -12.55
N PHE A 51 12.35 12.17 -12.89
CA PHE A 51 11.59 10.99 -12.53
C PHE A 51 12.51 9.79 -12.29
N SER A 52 12.00 8.80 -11.56
CA SER A 52 12.78 7.62 -11.16
C SER A 52 13.21 6.76 -12.34
N ARG A 53 14.24 5.94 -12.14
CA ARG A 53 14.70 4.93 -13.10
C ARG A 53 13.56 4.00 -13.57
N SER A 54 12.64 3.63 -12.67
CA SER A 54 11.48 2.80 -13.03
C SER A 54 10.56 3.51 -14.02
N ASN A 55 10.29 4.81 -13.82
CA ASN A 55 9.49 5.60 -14.75
C ASN A 55 10.20 5.79 -16.09
N TYR A 56 11.52 5.98 -16.09
CA TYR A 56 12.31 6.03 -17.32
C TYR A 56 12.15 4.77 -18.18
N SER A 57 12.23 3.58 -17.56
CA SER A 57 11.99 2.31 -18.28
C SER A 57 10.58 2.21 -18.87
N LYS A 58 9.56 2.73 -18.18
CA LYS A 58 8.18 2.78 -18.70
C LYS A 58 8.06 3.74 -19.88
N TRP A 59 8.69 4.92 -19.81
CA TRP A 59 8.72 5.88 -20.90
C TRP A 59 9.38 5.32 -22.15
N ILE A 60 10.49 4.58 -22.01
CA ILE A 60 11.12 3.90 -23.14
C ILE A 60 10.15 2.91 -23.80
N ALA A 61 9.46 2.09 -23.01
CA ALA A 61 8.51 1.12 -23.54
C ALA A 61 7.36 1.81 -24.29
N ILE A 62 6.84 2.92 -23.76
CA ILE A 62 5.82 3.73 -24.44
C ILE A 62 6.37 4.33 -25.73
N GLY A 63 7.57 4.93 -25.68
CA GLY A 63 8.22 5.54 -26.84
C GLY A 63 8.45 4.57 -27.99
N LYS A 64 8.91 3.35 -27.68
CA LYS A 64 9.11 2.29 -28.69
C LYS A 64 7.83 1.79 -29.33
N ALA A 65 6.69 1.96 -28.67
CA ALA A 65 5.40 1.53 -29.15
C ALA A 65 4.56 2.67 -29.75
N VAL A 66 5.02 3.93 -29.68
CA VAL A 66 4.19 5.10 -30.04
C VAL A 66 3.82 5.09 -31.52
N ASP A 67 4.72 4.66 -32.39
CA ASP A 67 4.50 4.62 -33.84
C ASP A 67 3.45 3.57 -34.24
N ASP A 68 3.20 2.59 -33.36
CA ASP A 68 2.11 1.62 -33.51
C ASP A 68 0.76 2.14 -33.00
N LEU A 69 0.71 3.30 -32.34
CA LEU A 69 -0.52 3.88 -31.79
C LEU A 69 -1.11 4.89 -32.79
N ASP A 70 -2.23 4.52 -33.40
CA ASP A 70 -3.01 5.48 -34.19
C ASP A 70 -3.56 6.62 -33.32
N GLU A 71 -4.05 7.68 -33.97
CA GLU A 71 -4.60 8.86 -33.30
C GLU A 71 -5.73 8.49 -32.33
N ARG A 72 -6.62 7.60 -32.74
CA ARG A 72 -7.75 7.14 -31.93
C ARG A 72 -7.29 6.41 -30.68
N MET A 73 -6.25 5.59 -30.76
CA MET A 73 -5.66 4.94 -29.58
C MET A 73 -5.12 5.99 -28.60
N ARG A 74 -4.41 7.00 -29.11
CA ARG A 74 -3.82 8.09 -28.30
C ARG A 74 -4.87 8.97 -27.62
N GLU A 75 -6.04 9.14 -28.23
CA GLU A 75 -7.19 9.84 -27.65
C GLU A 75 -7.86 9.05 -26.50
N ILE A 76 -8.04 7.74 -26.68
CA ILE A 76 -8.74 6.89 -25.70
C ILE A 76 -7.89 6.64 -24.44
N ILE A 77 -6.56 6.56 -24.60
CA ILE A 77 -5.64 6.32 -23.50
C ILE A 77 -5.42 7.64 -22.75
N PRO A 78 -5.79 7.74 -21.46
CA PRO A 78 -5.54 8.95 -20.71
C PRO A 78 -4.02 9.19 -20.57
N PRO A 79 -3.56 10.46 -20.47
CA PRO A 79 -2.16 10.81 -20.27
C PRO A 79 -1.67 10.47 -18.85
N LYS A 80 -1.69 9.18 -18.53
CA LYS A 80 -1.29 8.59 -17.25
C LYS A 80 -0.28 7.49 -17.52
N LEU A 81 0.95 7.70 -17.03
CA LEU A 81 2.10 6.82 -17.28
C LEU A 81 1.79 5.34 -17.04
N SER A 82 1.10 5.01 -15.94
CA SER A 82 0.79 3.62 -15.60
C SER A 82 -0.27 2.98 -16.50
N VAL A 83 -1.17 3.76 -17.08
CA VAL A 83 -2.19 3.27 -18.02
C VAL A 83 -1.57 3.06 -19.40
N ALA A 84 -0.87 4.08 -19.91
CA ALA A 84 -0.18 4.00 -21.20
C ALA A 84 0.84 2.86 -21.21
N TYR A 85 1.63 2.72 -20.13
CA TYR A 85 2.58 1.62 -19.99
C TYR A 85 1.90 0.25 -20.03
N GLU A 86 0.84 0.05 -19.26
CA GLU A 86 0.12 -1.25 -19.27
C GLU A 86 -0.50 -1.54 -20.65
N PHE A 87 -0.97 -0.50 -21.35
CA PHE A 87 -1.54 -0.62 -22.69
C PHE A 87 -0.51 -1.02 -23.74
N VAL A 88 0.69 -0.39 -23.75
CA VAL A 88 1.73 -0.73 -24.74
C VAL A 88 2.39 -2.09 -24.49
N LEU A 89 2.20 -2.69 -23.31
CA LEU A 89 2.60 -4.07 -23.04
C LEU A 89 1.67 -5.12 -23.67
N LEU A 90 0.54 -4.69 -24.24
CA LEU A 90 -0.30 -5.55 -25.07
C LEU A 90 0.32 -5.70 -26.46
N GLU A 91 0.22 -6.90 -27.03
CA GLU A 91 0.56 -7.10 -28.43
C GLU A 91 -0.33 -6.22 -29.32
N LYS A 92 0.16 -5.85 -30.51
CA LYS A 92 -0.61 -5.04 -31.46
C LYS A 92 -2.04 -5.55 -31.71
N PRO A 93 -2.29 -6.85 -31.98
CA PRO A 93 -3.65 -7.36 -32.12
C PRO A 93 -4.48 -7.27 -30.84
N GLU A 94 -3.86 -7.43 -29.66
CA GLU A 94 -4.55 -7.30 -28.38
C GLU A 94 -4.99 -5.85 -28.12
N ARG A 95 -4.16 -4.85 -28.47
CA ARG A 95 -4.50 -3.42 -28.37
C ARG A 95 -5.75 -3.09 -29.17
N THR A 96 -5.79 -3.52 -30.43
CA THR A 96 -6.96 -3.31 -31.31
C THR A 96 -8.20 -3.97 -30.73
N ARG A 97 -8.10 -5.25 -30.35
CA ARG A 97 -9.24 -6.02 -29.82
C ARG A 97 -9.79 -5.44 -28.51
N LEU A 98 -8.92 -4.98 -27.61
CA LEU A 98 -9.34 -4.30 -26.37
C LEU A 98 -10.19 -3.06 -26.66
N LEU A 99 -9.83 -2.29 -27.69
CA LEU A 99 -10.56 -1.08 -28.07
C LEU A 99 -11.85 -1.37 -28.84
N GLU A 100 -11.90 -2.44 -29.62
CA GLU A 100 -13.11 -2.89 -30.33
C GLU A 100 -14.16 -3.46 -29.37
N GLU A 101 -13.74 -4.23 -28.36
CA GLU A 101 -14.64 -4.79 -27.34
C GLU A 101 -15.17 -3.72 -26.36
N ARG A 102 -14.64 -2.50 -26.44
CA ARG A 102 -14.99 -1.41 -25.54
C ARG A 102 -16.24 -0.66 -26.03
N PRO A 103 -17.23 -0.39 -25.15
CA PRO A 103 -18.37 0.45 -25.53
C PRO A 103 -17.93 1.84 -26.02
N ILE A 104 -18.55 2.34 -27.09
CA ILE A 104 -18.24 3.66 -27.68
C ILE A 104 -18.32 4.80 -26.65
N LYS A 105 -19.27 4.71 -25.70
CA LYS A 105 -19.48 5.70 -24.62
C LYS A 105 -18.80 5.31 -23.30
N ALA A 106 -17.79 4.45 -23.33
CA ALA A 106 -17.07 4.10 -22.10
C ALA A 106 -16.29 5.30 -21.55
N PRO A 107 -16.12 5.41 -20.22
CA PRO A 107 -15.26 6.43 -19.58
C PRO A 107 -13.81 6.37 -20.10
N PRO A 108 -12.84 7.21 -19.68
CA PRO A 108 -11.44 7.00 -20.05
C PRO A 108 -10.90 5.63 -19.61
N LEU A 109 -10.00 5.02 -20.40
CA LEU A 109 -9.44 3.70 -20.10
C LEU A 109 -8.67 3.70 -18.77
N ARG A 110 -8.96 2.77 -17.85
CA ARG A 110 -8.21 2.64 -16.59
C ARG A 110 -7.24 1.46 -16.67
N ARG A 111 -6.16 1.53 -15.89
CA ARG A 111 -5.20 0.43 -15.76
C ARG A 111 -5.86 -0.88 -15.31
N ALA A 112 -6.81 -0.80 -14.38
CA ALA A 112 -7.54 -1.97 -13.89
C ALA A 112 -8.38 -2.65 -14.98
N ASP A 113 -8.86 -1.88 -15.96
CA ASP A 113 -9.63 -2.42 -17.10
C ASP A 113 -8.71 -3.24 -18.00
N ILE A 114 -7.51 -2.72 -18.30
CA ILE A 114 -6.48 -3.42 -19.10
C ILE A 114 -6.07 -4.73 -18.41
N ILE A 115 -5.76 -4.69 -17.12
CA ILE A 115 -5.37 -5.88 -16.35
C ILE A 115 -6.49 -6.92 -16.34
N ARG A 116 -7.74 -6.50 -16.11
CA ARG A 116 -8.90 -7.40 -16.12
C ARG A 116 -9.10 -8.03 -17.50
N TRP A 117 -8.95 -7.23 -18.55
CA TRP A 117 -9.07 -7.71 -19.93
C TRP A 117 -7.96 -8.71 -20.29
N LYS A 118 -6.70 -8.44 -19.91
CA LYS A 118 -5.57 -9.36 -20.09
C LYS A 118 -5.84 -10.71 -19.45
N ARG A 119 -6.23 -10.71 -18.17
CA ARG A 119 -6.55 -11.94 -17.43
C ARG A 119 -7.65 -12.75 -18.11
N LYS A 120 -8.74 -12.08 -18.50
CA LYS A 120 -9.87 -12.72 -19.19
C LYS A 120 -9.46 -13.38 -20.51
N ASN A 121 -8.62 -12.71 -21.32
CA ASN A 121 -8.31 -13.16 -22.67
C ASN A 121 -7.11 -14.11 -22.77
N ARG A 122 -6.14 -14.03 -21.84
CA ARG A 122 -4.97 -14.90 -21.82
C ARG A 122 -5.20 -16.23 -21.10
N GLY A 123 -6.41 -16.47 -20.61
CA GLY A 123 -6.73 -17.66 -19.83
C GLY A 123 -5.93 -17.77 -18.53
N GLU A 124 -5.33 -16.66 -18.08
CA GLU A 124 -4.73 -16.61 -16.75
C GLU A 124 -5.85 -16.95 -15.76
N PRO A 125 -5.65 -17.93 -14.87
CA PRO A 125 -6.67 -18.26 -13.89
C PRO A 125 -7.01 -16.94 -13.20
N VAL A 126 -8.28 -16.53 -13.32
CA VAL A 126 -8.83 -15.48 -12.47
C VAL A 126 -8.54 -16.04 -11.09
N ALA A 127 -7.53 -15.48 -10.41
CA ALA A 127 -7.16 -15.91 -9.08
C ALA A 127 -8.45 -15.81 -8.30
N ASN A 128 -9.08 -16.98 -8.12
CA ASN A 128 -10.46 -17.03 -7.73
C ASN A 128 -10.52 -16.24 -6.44
N GLU A 129 -11.62 -15.54 -6.26
CA GLU A 129 -12.02 -14.85 -5.03
C GLU A 129 -12.19 -15.83 -3.83
N ALA A 130 -11.49 -16.97 -3.88
CA ALA A 130 -11.39 -18.08 -2.95
C ALA A 130 -10.00 -18.18 -2.26
N SER A 131 -9.10 -17.19 -2.39
CA SER A 131 -8.15 -16.93 -1.30
C SER A 131 -8.88 -16.12 -0.22
N PRO A 132 -9.15 -16.69 0.98
CA PRO A 132 -9.96 -16.08 2.02
C PRO A 132 -9.20 -14.99 2.82
N SER A 133 -8.38 -14.18 2.15
CA SER A 133 -7.85 -12.92 2.70
C SER A 133 -8.64 -11.69 2.23
N GLY A 134 -9.61 -11.87 1.33
CA GLY A 134 -10.60 -10.86 0.97
C GLY A 134 -11.92 -11.08 1.70
N LYS A 135 -12.30 -10.14 2.56
CA LYS A 135 -13.62 -9.98 3.20
C LYS A 135 -14.76 -10.51 2.31
N LYS A 136 -15.27 -11.71 2.64
CA LYS A 136 -16.62 -12.13 2.25
C LYS A 136 -17.60 -11.16 2.89
N ARG A 137 -18.11 -10.19 2.12
CA ARG A 137 -19.45 -9.67 2.36
C ARG A 137 -20.40 -10.84 2.13
N LYS A 138 -20.72 -11.59 3.19
CA LYS A 138 -21.89 -12.45 3.20
C LYS A 138 -23.09 -11.53 2.93
N ALA A 139 -23.76 -11.77 1.81
CA ALA A 139 -25.16 -11.42 1.68
C ALA A 139 -25.93 -12.33 2.65
N SER A 140 -25.91 -12.00 3.94
CA SER A 140 -26.88 -12.50 4.90
C SER A 140 -28.06 -11.54 4.89
N ALA A 141 -29.22 -12.11 4.59
CA ALA A 141 -30.51 -11.47 4.72
C ALA A 141 -30.82 -11.19 6.19
N GLN A 142 -30.35 -10.04 6.68
CA GLN A 142 -30.95 -9.24 7.74
C GLN A 142 -30.16 -7.95 7.74
N ALA A 143 -30.82 -6.83 7.49
CA ALA A 143 -30.19 -5.52 7.55
C ALA A 143 -29.83 -5.26 9.02
N ASP A 144 -28.60 -5.61 9.40
CA ASP A 144 -28.01 -5.10 10.63
C ASP A 144 -28.11 -3.56 10.57
N PRO A 145 -28.66 -2.91 11.60
CA PRO A 145 -28.82 -1.46 11.60
C PRO A 145 -27.45 -0.83 11.36
N ALA A 146 -27.33 -0.10 10.25
CA ALA A 146 -26.12 0.60 9.88
C ALA A 146 -25.72 1.54 11.02
N VAL A 147 -24.75 1.11 11.83
CA VAL A 147 -24.19 1.91 12.92
C VAL A 147 -23.63 3.20 12.29
N PRO A 148 -24.02 4.40 12.75
CA PRO A 148 -23.53 5.66 12.22
C PRO A 148 -21.99 5.66 12.17
N GLY A 149 -21.41 6.12 11.05
CA GLY A 149 -19.97 6.07 10.77
C GLY A 149 -19.05 6.83 11.74
N ARG A 150 -19.58 7.34 12.87
CA ARG A 150 -18.84 8.02 13.94
C ARG A 150 -18.30 7.08 15.02
N PHE A 151 -18.71 5.80 15.07
CA PHE A 151 -18.28 4.85 16.10
C PHE A 151 -16.82 4.37 15.99
N TYR A 152 -16.13 4.64 14.88
CA TYR A 152 -14.77 4.16 14.63
C TYR A 152 -13.67 5.18 14.98
N SER A 153 -13.85 5.98 16.04
CA SER A 153 -12.73 6.78 16.55
C SER A 153 -11.74 5.85 17.26
N ALA A 154 -10.49 5.80 16.79
CA ALA A 154 -9.38 5.19 17.54
C ALA A 154 -9.29 5.94 18.85
N LEU A 155 -9.51 5.25 19.95
CA LEU A 155 -9.03 5.73 21.22
C LEU A 155 -7.49 5.66 21.16
N LYS A 156 -6.85 6.80 20.92
CA LYS A 156 -5.39 6.93 21.03
C LYS A 156 -5.05 7.30 22.47
N PRO A 157 -4.35 6.44 23.23
CA PRO A 157 -3.93 6.82 24.57
C PRO A 157 -2.94 7.99 24.50
N LYS A 158 -3.11 8.99 25.36
CA LYS A 158 -2.24 10.19 25.39
C LYS A 158 -0.82 9.90 25.92
N ARG A 159 -0.60 8.71 26.49
CA ARG A 159 0.67 8.21 27.00
C ARG A 159 0.80 6.72 26.71
N SER A 160 2.02 6.19 26.78
CA SER A 160 2.24 4.75 26.79
C SER A 160 1.49 4.11 27.96
N LEU A 161 0.76 3.04 27.67
CA LEU A 161 0.10 2.20 28.68
C LEU A 161 1.10 1.13 29.13
N THR A 162 1.08 0.83 30.43
CA THR A 162 1.74 -0.36 30.97
C THR A 162 1.02 -1.64 30.52
N SER A 163 1.66 -2.81 30.63
CA SER A 163 1.01 -4.08 30.28
C SER A 163 -0.28 -4.32 31.05
N SER A 164 -0.29 -4.03 32.37
CA SER A 164 -1.49 -4.14 33.21
C SER A 164 -2.60 -3.19 32.81
N GLU A 165 -2.27 -1.96 32.38
CA GLU A 165 -3.26 -1.00 31.86
C GLU A 165 -3.82 -1.44 30.51
N THR A 166 -3.00 -2.07 29.68
CA THR A 166 -3.42 -2.61 28.37
C THR A 166 -4.38 -3.78 28.55
N GLU A 167 -4.08 -4.70 29.47
CA GLU A 167 -4.98 -5.81 29.83
C GLU A 167 -6.30 -5.33 30.43
N ALA A 168 -6.25 -4.33 31.32
CA ALA A 168 -7.45 -3.73 31.89
C ALA A 168 -8.33 -3.06 30.82
N LEU A 169 -7.72 -2.35 29.87
CA LEU A 169 -8.42 -1.73 28.75
C LEU A 169 -9.05 -2.77 27.81
N ASP A 170 -8.32 -3.84 27.49
CA ASP A 170 -8.84 -4.93 26.66
C ASP A 170 -10.06 -5.60 27.32
N LYS A 171 -9.97 -5.88 28.63
CA LYS A 171 -11.10 -6.41 29.41
C LYS A 171 -12.33 -5.49 29.36
N GLN A 172 -12.15 -4.18 29.49
CA GLN A 172 -13.25 -3.21 29.40
C GLN A 172 -13.84 -3.14 27.98
N LEU A 173 -13.00 -3.18 26.94
CA LEU A 173 -13.46 -3.20 25.55
C LEU A 173 -14.28 -4.46 25.26
N GLN A 174 -13.86 -5.63 25.77
CA GLN A 174 -14.61 -6.87 25.67
C GLN A 174 -15.94 -6.80 26.42
N GLU A 175 -15.99 -6.18 27.60
CA GLU A 175 -17.23 -6.00 28.36
C GLU A 175 -18.23 -5.09 27.64
N ILE A 176 -17.76 -3.97 27.07
CA ILE A 176 -18.56 -3.08 26.22
C ILE A 176 -19.06 -3.85 25.01
N ALA A 177 -18.18 -4.56 24.31
CA ALA A 177 -18.54 -5.35 23.13
C ALA A 177 -19.62 -6.39 23.46
N ARG A 178 -19.50 -7.09 24.59
CA ARG A 178 -20.51 -8.03 25.08
C ARG A 178 -21.85 -7.36 25.41
N THR A 179 -21.81 -6.15 25.99
CA THR A 179 -23.02 -5.39 26.34
C THR A 179 -23.84 -5.01 25.11
N PHE A 180 -23.18 -4.76 23.98
CA PHE A 180 -23.81 -4.32 22.73
C PHE A 180 -23.87 -5.42 21.65
N ASP A 181 -23.53 -6.67 21.99
CA ASP A 181 -23.45 -7.80 21.05
C ASP A 181 -22.55 -7.51 19.82
N MET A 182 -21.37 -6.94 20.10
CA MET A 182 -20.36 -6.56 19.11
C MET A 182 -19.12 -7.47 19.20
N GLU A 183 -18.40 -7.60 18.09
CA GLU A 183 -17.07 -8.23 18.06
C GLU A 183 -15.98 -7.15 18.15
N VAL A 184 -15.01 -7.33 19.05
CA VAL A 184 -13.83 -6.47 19.11
C VAL A 184 -12.89 -6.83 17.95
N ALA A 185 -12.96 -6.08 16.87
CA ALA A 185 -12.05 -6.25 15.74
C ALA A 185 -10.81 -5.36 15.92
N PHE A 186 -9.66 -5.97 16.20
CA PHE A 186 -8.38 -5.28 16.09
C PHE A 186 -8.00 -5.18 14.61
N PRO A 187 -7.74 -3.97 14.08
CA PRO A 187 -7.25 -3.83 12.72
C PRO A 187 -5.92 -4.61 12.61
N PRO A 188 -5.67 -5.33 11.50
CA PRO A 188 -4.37 -5.94 11.29
C PRO A 188 -3.31 -4.86 11.39
N ILE A 189 -2.31 -5.07 12.25
CA ILE A 189 -1.15 -4.20 12.36
C ILE A 189 -0.47 -4.24 10.99
N VAL A 190 -0.64 -3.19 10.21
CA VAL A 190 0.12 -3.01 8.97
C VAL A 190 1.44 -2.41 9.39
N PRO A 191 2.54 -3.15 9.34
CA PRO A 191 3.84 -2.57 9.66
C PRO A 191 4.10 -1.39 8.73
N ALA A 192 4.71 -0.33 9.26
CA ALA A 192 5.11 0.81 8.44
C ALA A 192 5.90 0.29 7.23
N LYS A 193 5.48 0.67 6.02
CA LYS A 193 6.00 0.10 4.75
C LYS A 193 7.53 0.09 4.68
N ASP A 194 8.16 1.06 5.33
CA ASP A 194 9.62 1.20 5.36
C ASP A 194 10.30 0.17 6.27
N THR A 195 9.67 -0.26 7.36
CA THR A 195 10.28 -1.21 8.31
C THR A 195 10.28 -2.62 7.73
N THR A 196 9.17 -3.05 7.12
CA THR A 196 9.11 -4.35 6.43
C THR A 196 10.13 -4.43 5.30
N ALA A 197 10.26 -3.36 4.50
CA ALA A 197 11.26 -3.30 3.45
C ALA A 197 12.69 -3.42 4.00
N LYS A 198 12.99 -2.80 5.16
CA LYS A 198 14.29 -2.91 5.83
C LYS A 198 14.57 -4.32 6.37
N VAL A 199 13.58 -4.95 7.00
CA VAL A 199 13.66 -6.34 7.49
C VAL A 199 13.98 -7.29 6.33
N VAL A 200 13.15 -7.26 5.29
CA VAL A 200 13.33 -8.12 4.10
C VAL A 200 14.68 -7.84 3.42
N ALA A 201 15.07 -6.58 3.28
CA ALA A 201 16.37 -6.23 2.71
C ALA A 201 17.55 -6.69 3.57
N HIS A 202 17.40 -6.79 4.90
CA HIS A 202 18.40 -7.37 5.78
C HIS A 202 18.48 -8.88 5.60
N MET A 203 17.35 -9.58 5.60
CA MET A 203 17.28 -11.02 5.39
C MET A 203 17.95 -11.42 4.07
N ARG A 204 17.61 -10.76 2.96
CA ARG A 204 18.22 -11.01 1.64
C ARG A 204 19.74 -10.84 1.63
N ARG A 205 20.27 -9.88 2.40
CA ARG A 205 21.72 -9.66 2.51
C ARG A 205 22.40 -10.81 3.27
N GLN A 206 21.81 -11.26 4.38
CA GLN A 206 22.34 -12.37 5.17
C GLN A 206 22.27 -13.70 4.43
N VAL A 207 21.15 -13.99 3.77
CA VAL A 207 20.97 -15.20 2.95
C VAL A 207 22.01 -15.26 1.83
N ASN A 208 22.16 -14.17 1.06
CA ASN A 208 23.19 -14.09 0.01
C ASN A 208 24.62 -14.27 0.58
N LYS A 209 24.89 -13.76 1.78
CA LYS A 209 26.19 -13.89 2.45
C LYS A 209 26.47 -15.36 2.81
N LEU A 210 25.50 -16.06 3.40
CA LEU A 210 25.61 -17.47 3.76
C LEU A 210 25.78 -18.37 2.53
N ILE A 211 24.91 -18.23 1.52
CA ILE A 211 24.97 -19.02 0.29
C ILE A 211 26.36 -18.87 -0.37
N ARG A 212 26.85 -17.63 -0.51
CA ARG A 212 28.19 -17.39 -1.08
C ARG A 212 29.31 -18.00 -0.24
N GLY A 213 29.23 -17.89 1.08
CA GLY A 213 30.22 -18.49 2.00
C GLY A 213 30.29 -20.01 1.84
N THR A 214 29.14 -20.68 1.87
CA THR A 214 29.03 -22.14 1.75
C THR A 214 29.50 -22.63 0.39
N LEU A 215 29.08 -21.99 -0.69
CA LEU A 215 29.50 -22.38 -2.04
C LEU A 215 31.00 -22.12 -2.27
N LYS A 216 31.57 -21.06 -1.67
CA LYS A 216 33.02 -20.82 -1.71
C LYS A 216 33.80 -21.96 -1.05
N VAL A 217 33.42 -22.37 0.16
CA VAL A 217 34.06 -23.50 0.86
C VAL A 217 33.93 -24.79 0.05
N ARG A 218 32.75 -25.09 -0.51
CA ARG A 218 32.54 -26.26 -1.38
C ARG A 218 33.43 -26.23 -2.61
N ALA A 219 33.61 -25.06 -3.23
CA ALA A 219 34.45 -24.89 -4.40
C ALA A 219 35.94 -25.08 -4.10
N GLU A 220 36.40 -24.65 -2.92
CA GLU A 220 37.77 -24.86 -2.44
C GLU A 220 38.03 -26.34 -2.13
N GLN A 221 37.06 -27.04 -1.52
CA GLN A 221 37.14 -28.48 -1.25
C GLN A 221 37.05 -29.34 -2.52
N ASN A 222 36.44 -28.83 -3.60
CA ASN A 222 36.18 -29.58 -4.83
C ASN A 222 36.65 -28.79 -6.07
N PRO A 223 37.96 -28.60 -6.28
CA PRO A 223 38.48 -27.76 -7.35
C PRO A 223 38.02 -28.22 -8.75
N GLY A 224 37.88 -29.53 -8.98
CA GLY A 224 37.35 -30.09 -10.24
C GLY A 224 35.88 -29.73 -10.53
N ARG A 225 35.12 -29.30 -9.52
CA ARG A 225 33.71 -28.86 -9.65
C ARG A 225 33.52 -27.36 -9.47
N LYS A 226 34.61 -26.58 -9.40
CA LYS A 226 34.54 -25.13 -9.14
C LYS A 226 33.60 -24.40 -10.11
N LYS A 227 33.60 -24.75 -11.40
CA LYS A 227 32.76 -24.11 -12.42
C LYS A 227 31.27 -24.36 -12.18
N SER A 228 30.86 -25.58 -11.85
CA SER A 228 29.45 -25.90 -11.58
C SER A 228 28.97 -25.28 -10.26
N ILE A 229 29.83 -25.25 -9.24
CA ILE A 229 29.51 -24.61 -7.96
C ILE A 229 29.33 -23.09 -8.13
N LEU A 230 30.15 -22.45 -8.97
CA LEU A 230 29.98 -21.03 -9.31
C LEU A 230 28.72 -20.76 -10.15
N ALA A 231 28.31 -21.68 -11.01
CA ALA A 231 27.05 -21.57 -11.74
C ALA A 231 25.86 -21.63 -10.77
N LEU A 232 25.86 -22.59 -9.84
CA LEU A 232 24.84 -22.70 -8.79
C LEU A 232 24.77 -21.42 -7.94
N ALA A 233 25.90 -20.76 -7.65
CA ALA A 233 25.93 -19.49 -6.93
C ALA A 233 25.19 -18.35 -7.64
N SER A 234 25.12 -18.39 -8.98
CA SER A 234 24.38 -17.41 -9.77
C SER A 234 22.88 -17.69 -9.81
N GLU A 235 22.48 -18.97 -9.78
CA GLU A 235 21.08 -19.43 -9.75
C GLU A 235 20.43 -19.18 -8.38
N LEU A 236 21.20 -19.38 -7.31
CA LEU A 236 20.78 -19.19 -5.92
C LEU A 236 20.87 -17.76 -5.42
N ARG A 237 21.16 -16.81 -6.30
CA ARG A 237 21.25 -15.41 -5.92
C ARG A 237 19.84 -14.87 -5.59
N ILE A 238 19.69 -14.31 -4.39
CA ILE A 238 18.45 -13.64 -3.98
C ILE A 238 18.41 -12.22 -4.53
N TRP A 239 17.37 -11.91 -5.30
CA TRP A 239 17.10 -10.63 -5.93
C TRP A 239 16.25 -9.69 -5.06
N PRO A 240 16.22 -8.37 -5.34
CA PRO A 240 15.40 -7.41 -4.60
C PRO A 240 13.88 -7.62 -4.67
N GLU A 241 13.40 -8.46 -5.57
CA GLU A 241 12.00 -8.82 -5.76
C GLU A 241 11.62 -10.12 -5.05
N ASP A 242 12.60 -10.95 -4.70
CA ASP A 242 12.38 -12.27 -4.10
C ASP A 242 11.82 -12.17 -2.67
N ASP A 243 10.82 -13.00 -2.37
CA ASP A 243 10.16 -13.06 -1.07
C ASP A 243 10.88 -13.99 -0.08
N GLU A 244 10.27 -14.15 1.11
CA GLU A 244 10.76 -15.02 2.18
C GLU A 244 10.80 -16.50 1.78
N GLU A 245 9.86 -16.96 0.94
CA GLU A 245 9.79 -18.33 0.47
C GLU A 245 11.00 -18.65 -0.42
N ARG A 246 11.28 -17.79 -1.42
CA ARG A 246 12.47 -17.97 -2.27
C ARG A 246 13.78 -17.93 -1.48
N MET A 247 13.85 -17.11 -0.43
CA MET A 247 15.00 -17.07 0.48
C MET A 247 15.20 -18.39 1.23
N ARG A 248 14.11 -18.99 1.73
CA ARG A 248 14.14 -20.27 2.43
C ARG A 248 14.54 -21.40 1.48
N ASP A 249 13.94 -21.47 0.30
CA ASP A 249 14.25 -22.48 -0.71
C ASP A 249 15.73 -22.44 -1.12
N SER A 250 16.26 -21.23 -1.34
CA SER A 250 17.67 -21.08 -1.73
C SER A 250 18.65 -21.49 -0.61
N LEU A 251 18.24 -21.36 0.66
CA LEU A 251 19.01 -21.89 1.79
C LEU A 251 18.90 -23.41 1.87
N ASP A 252 17.72 -23.98 1.60
CA ASP A 252 17.50 -25.43 1.59
C ASP A 252 18.34 -26.11 0.50
N GLU A 253 18.41 -25.52 -0.70
CA GLU A 253 19.26 -26.00 -1.80
C GLU A 253 20.76 -26.10 -1.43
N VAL A 254 21.23 -25.33 -0.44
CA VAL A 254 22.61 -25.44 0.10
C VAL A 254 22.71 -26.16 1.43
N GLY A 255 21.61 -26.73 1.96
CA GLY A 255 21.58 -27.45 3.23
C GLY A 255 21.62 -26.55 4.46
N LEU A 256 21.15 -25.30 4.34
CA LEU A 256 21.12 -24.28 5.39
C LEU A 256 19.69 -23.83 5.74
N ALA A 257 18.66 -24.63 5.48
CA ALA A 257 17.27 -24.26 5.79
C ALA A 257 17.06 -23.82 7.26
N HIS A 258 17.77 -24.47 8.20
CA HIS A 258 17.72 -24.15 9.64
C HIS A 258 18.21 -22.73 9.99
N GLU A 259 19.01 -22.10 9.13
CA GLU A 259 19.49 -20.73 9.34
C GLU A 259 18.41 -19.67 9.08
N PHE A 260 17.35 -20.02 8.34
CA PHE A 260 16.33 -19.06 7.93
C PHE A 260 15.64 -18.38 9.12
N ASP A 261 15.17 -19.17 10.09
CA ASP A 261 14.43 -18.63 11.25
C ASP A 261 15.34 -17.79 12.16
N ARG A 262 16.64 -18.11 12.23
CA ARG A 262 17.64 -17.29 12.92
C ARG A 262 17.81 -15.94 12.22
N ILE A 263 18.05 -15.92 10.92
CA ILE A 263 18.19 -14.68 10.12
C ILE A 263 16.94 -13.81 10.23
N ARG A 264 15.77 -14.43 10.18
CA ARG A 264 14.49 -13.74 10.32
C ARG A 264 14.36 -13.09 11.69
N SER A 265 14.69 -13.81 12.75
CA SER A 265 14.67 -13.30 14.13
C SER A 265 15.66 -12.15 14.32
N GLU A 266 16.92 -12.31 13.88
CA GLU A 266 17.94 -11.25 13.91
C GLU A 266 17.49 -9.99 13.15
N ALA A 267 16.83 -10.16 11.99
CA ALA A 267 16.30 -9.05 11.23
C ALA A 267 15.18 -8.30 11.97
N HIS A 268 14.29 -9.02 12.66
CA HIS A 268 13.23 -8.40 13.47
C HIS A 268 13.77 -7.72 14.72
N GLU A 269 14.84 -8.22 15.33
CA GLU A 269 15.53 -7.56 16.45
C GLU A 269 16.24 -6.27 16.03
N LEU A 270 16.89 -6.28 14.86
CA LEU A 270 17.62 -5.11 14.33
C LEU A 270 16.71 -4.00 13.82
N TYR A 271 15.56 -4.38 13.27
CA TYR A 271 14.54 -3.46 12.81
C TYR A 271 13.28 -3.74 13.62
N PRO A 272 13.32 -3.44 14.94
CA PRO A 272 12.16 -3.63 15.78
C PRO A 272 11.03 -2.86 15.13
N MET A 273 9.92 -3.55 14.93
CA MET A 273 8.72 -2.86 14.48
C MET A 273 8.32 -1.96 15.65
N GLU A 274 8.75 -0.70 15.61
CA GLU A 274 8.52 0.26 16.67
C GLU A 274 7.01 0.42 16.87
N GLY A 275 6.52 -0.21 17.94
CA GLY A 275 5.14 -0.15 18.40
C GLY A 275 4.16 -1.06 17.64
N PRO A 276 2.96 -1.26 18.20
CA PRO A 276 1.83 -1.79 17.45
C PRO A 276 1.65 -0.87 16.24
N GLY A 277 2.06 -1.33 15.07
CA GLY A 277 2.15 -0.53 13.85
C GLY A 277 0.92 0.34 13.70
N TYR A 278 1.14 1.64 13.53
CA TYR A 278 0.08 2.62 13.36
C TYR A 278 -0.89 2.09 12.32
N PRO A 279 -2.14 1.77 12.70
CA PRO A 279 -3.12 1.32 11.75
C PRO A 279 -3.26 2.36 10.65
N ALA A 280 -3.25 1.93 9.38
CA ALA A 280 -3.33 2.84 8.22
C ALA A 280 -4.55 3.80 8.24
N TRP A 281 -5.53 3.56 9.11
CA TRP A 281 -6.68 4.42 9.33
C TRP A 281 -6.44 5.56 10.34
N LEU A 282 -5.41 5.50 11.19
CA LEU A 282 -5.02 6.64 12.04
C LEU A 282 -4.51 7.80 11.17
N ASP A 283 -3.82 7.52 10.06
CA ASP A 283 -3.50 8.52 9.02
C ASP A 283 -4.76 9.08 8.33
N ALA A 284 -5.85 8.31 8.27
CA ALA A 284 -7.12 8.78 7.74
C ALA A 284 -7.90 9.62 8.76
N VAL A 285 -7.79 9.29 10.06
CA VAL A 285 -8.40 10.05 11.16
C VAL A 285 -7.66 11.36 11.42
N ASP A 286 -6.32 11.39 11.37
CA ASP A 286 -5.54 12.63 11.49
C ASP A 286 -5.79 13.60 10.32
N ARG A 287 -6.28 13.12 9.18
CA ARG A 287 -6.71 13.95 8.04
C ARG A 287 -8.15 14.45 8.16
N ILE A 288 -8.96 13.81 8.99
CA ILE A 288 -10.27 14.34 9.38
C ILE A 288 -9.97 15.34 10.51
N SER A 289 -9.60 16.57 10.14
CA SER A 289 -9.70 17.67 11.09
C SER A 289 -11.11 17.64 11.66
N PRO A 290 -11.31 17.58 12.99
CA PRO A 290 -12.64 17.68 13.54
C PRO A 290 -13.28 18.95 12.96
N PRO A 291 -14.54 18.93 12.51
CA PRO A 291 -15.22 20.14 12.07
C PRO A 291 -15.14 21.14 13.22
N ARG A 292 -14.25 22.14 13.09
CA ARG A 292 -13.93 23.08 14.18
C ARG A 292 -15.16 23.86 14.63
N GLU A 293 -16.15 23.96 13.75
CA GLU A 293 -17.37 24.75 13.95
C GLU A 293 -18.49 23.98 14.67
N MET A 294 -18.59 22.64 14.54
CA MET A 294 -19.66 21.90 15.25
C MET A 294 -19.38 21.74 16.75
N LEU A 295 -18.11 21.65 17.15
CA LEU A 295 -17.77 21.37 18.56
C LEU A 295 -18.00 22.58 19.47
N GLU A 296 -17.90 23.81 18.99
CA GLU A 296 -18.16 24.98 19.83
C GLU A 296 -19.66 25.19 20.05
N GLU A 297 -20.50 25.05 19.01
CA GLU A 297 -21.96 25.12 19.16
C GLU A 297 -22.53 23.96 19.96
N GLU A 298 -22.11 22.71 19.70
CA GLU A 298 -22.57 21.55 20.47
C GLU A 298 -22.08 21.61 21.93
N ALA A 299 -20.84 22.09 22.19
CA ALA A 299 -20.35 22.29 23.55
C ALA A 299 -21.03 23.45 24.26
N GLU A 300 -21.36 24.54 23.56
CA GLU A 300 -22.18 25.62 24.12
C GLU A 300 -23.60 25.15 24.44
N GLU A 301 -24.21 24.36 23.57
CA GLU A 301 -25.54 23.82 23.79
C GLU A 301 -25.55 22.86 24.99
N LEU A 302 -24.51 22.03 25.14
CA LEU A 302 -24.31 21.19 26.33
C LEU A 302 -24.10 22.01 27.61
N ARG A 303 -23.32 23.11 27.54
CA ARG A 303 -23.17 24.06 28.66
C ARG A 303 -24.49 24.74 29.00
N ARG A 304 -25.29 25.12 28.01
CA ARG A 304 -26.65 25.69 28.20
C ARG A 304 -27.59 24.66 28.81
N GLN A 305 -27.56 23.41 28.38
CA GLN A 305 -28.38 22.32 28.94
C GLN A 305 -28.01 22.02 30.40
N LEU A 306 -26.71 22.03 30.73
CA LEU A 306 -26.24 21.88 32.11
C LEU A 306 -26.62 23.10 32.98
N ALA A 307 -26.52 24.32 32.45
CA ALA A 307 -26.95 25.54 33.14
C ALA A 307 -28.47 25.60 33.35
N ARG A 308 -29.25 25.00 32.42
CA ARG A 308 -30.73 24.89 32.50
C ARG A 308 -31.21 23.77 33.44
N ARG A 309 -30.32 23.00 34.06
CA ARG A 309 -30.64 22.09 35.16
C ARG A 309 -30.22 22.68 36.52
N PRO A 310 -30.89 23.73 37.03
CA PRO A 310 -30.71 24.12 38.43
C PRO A 310 -31.31 23.00 39.29
N GLY A 311 -30.45 22.21 39.95
CA GLY A 311 -30.88 21.23 40.95
C GLY A 311 -30.25 19.84 40.87
N ALA A 312 -29.50 19.49 39.81
CA ALA A 312 -28.92 18.15 39.68
C ALA A 312 -27.64 17.93 40.52
N LEU A 313 -27.06 18.99 41.10
CA LEU A 313 -25.85 18.91 41.93
C LEU A 313 -26.03 19.49 43.35
N SER A 314 -27.22 19.98 43.71
CA SER A 314 -27.52 20.50 45.05
C SER A 314 -27.85 19.42 46.09
N GLY A 315 -27.77 18.13 45.72
CA GLY A 315 -28.01 16.99 46.61
C GLY A 315 -26.76 16.27 47.11
N LEU A 316 -25.56 16.69 46.70
CA LEU A 316 -24.31 16.14 47.24
C LEU A 316 -23.86 17.01 48.41
N ASN A 317 -24.13 16.53 49.62
CA ASN A 317 -23.61 17.12 50.84
C ASN A 317 -22.07 17.02 50.82
N PRO A 318 -21.32 18.14 50.93
CA PRO A 318 -19.86 18.11 50.97
C PRO A 318 -19.28 17.21 52.08
N ASP A 319 -20.06 16.93 53.13
CA ASP A 319 -19.66 16.08 54.24
C ASP A 319 -19.69 14.56 53.91
N ASP A 320 -20.46 14.12 52.91
CA ASP A 320 -20.51 12.71 52.50
C ASP A 320 -19.27 12.27 51.69
N ILE A 321 -18.43 13.22 51.27
CA ILE A 321 -17.17 12.93 50.54
C ILE A 321 -16.01 12.68 51.53
N ARG A 322 -16.15 13.04 52.82
CA ARG A 322 -15.07 12.87 53.82
C ARG A 322 -15.13 11.55 54.61
N THR A 323 -16.23 10.82 54.60
CA THR A 323 -16.38 9.58 55.40
C THR A 323 -15.97 8.30 54.68
N ARG A 324 -15.66 8.33 53.36
CA ARG A 324 -15.27 7.12 52.60
C ARG A 324 -13.77 6.86 52.46
N THR A 325 -12.92 7.67 53.08
CA THR A 325 -11.45 7.47 53.09
C THR A 325 -10.89 7.00 54.45
N ALA A 326 -11.75 6.66 55.42
CA ALA A 326 -11.32 6.20 56.75
C ALA A 326 -11.27 4.67 56.92
N ASP A 327 -11.87 3.87 56.03
CA ASP A 327 -11.93 2.39 56.16
C ASP A 327 -10.89 1.63 55.32
N PHE A 328 -9.78 2.29 54.96
CA PHE A 328 -8.59 1.61 54.46
C PHE A 328 -7.36 2.03 55.27
N ARG A 329 -7.29 1.50 56.50
CA ARG A 329 -6.03 1.25 57.23
C ARG A 329 -6.11 -0.06 57.97
#